data_AF-A0A6P3UT34-F1
#
_entry.id   AF-A0A6P3UT34-F1
#
_cell.length_a   1.000
_cell.length_b   1.000
_cell.length_c   1.000
_cell.angle_alpha   90.00
_cell.angle_beta   90.00
_cell.angle_gamma   90.00
#
_symmetry.space_group_name_H-M   'P 1'
#
loop_
_entity.id
_entity.type
_entity.pdbx_description
1 polymer ?
#
loop_
_entity_poly.entity_id
_entity_poly.type
_entity_poly.pdbx_seq_one_letter_code
_entity_poly.pdbx_strand_id
1 'polypeptide(L)'
;MVKYTELGNAATLETPIDLKPNTAPYDPRFPNQNQTRYCYTSFVDFQRCKKRHGEDYDACKYFKKVYSAMCPNSWITNWNDQIENGNFPGNL
;
A
#
# COMPACT_ATOMS: atom_id res chain seq x y z
N MET A 1 -9.03 27.98 -28.72
CA MET A 1 -8.80 26.81 -29.60
C MET A 1 -7.54 26.11 -29.08
N VAL A 2 -7.69 24.99 -28.38
CA VAL A 2 -6.54 24.27 -27.79
C VAL A 2 -5.76 23.64 -28.94
N LYS A 3 -4.44 23.86 -28.98
CA LYS A 3 -3.57 23.30 -30.02
C LYS A 3 -3.34 21.82 -29.73
N TYR A 4 -4.17 20.96 -30.31
CA TYR A 4 -4.07 19.50 -30.18
C TYR A 4 -2.84 18.88 -30.89
N THR A 5 -2.01 19.69 -31.55
CA THR A 5 -0.87 19.23 -32.36
C THR A 5 0.39 18.89 -31.56
N GLU A 6 0.39 19.10 -30.24
CA GLU A 6 1.55 18.81 -29.36
C GLU A 6 1.35 17.57 -28.47
N LEU A 7 0.17 16.95 -28.50
CA LEU A 7 -0.09 15.69 -27.81
C LEU A 7 0.25 14.53 -28.75
N GLY A 8 1.49 14.01 -28.68
CA GLY A 8 1.83 12.72 -29.30
C GLY A 8 3.15 12.60 -30.05
N ASN A 9 4.03 13.61 -30.05
CA ASN A 9 5.39 13.41 -30.58
C ASN A 9 6.27 12.75 -29.51
N ALA A 10 6.84 11.59 -29.84
CA ALA A 10 7.70 10.77 -28.99
C ALA A 10 8.98 11.47 -28.48
N ALA A 11 9.25 12.71 -28.90
CA ALA A 11 10.48 13.45 -28.64
C ALA A 11 10.53 14.19 -27.29
N THR A 12 9.42 14.24 -26.52
CA THR A 12 9.37 14.92 -25.21
C THR A 12 8.93 14.02 -24.05
N LEU A 13 8.91 12.70 -24.23
CA LEU A 13 8.85 11.78 -23.10
C LEU A 13 10.26 11.65 -22.53
N GLU A 14 10.66 12.61 -21.68
CA GLU A 14 11.70 12.34 -20.69
C GLU A 14 11.16 11.24 -19.78
N THR A 15 11.39 9.97 -20.14
CA THR A 15 11.12 8.86 -19.22
C THR A 15 12.10 9.02 -18.07
N PRO A 16 11.66 9.39 -16.85
CA PRO A 16 12.58 9.45 -15.73
C PRO A 16 13.24 8.08 -15.57
N ILE A 17 14.57 8.08 -15.51
CA ILE A 17 15.51 6.96 -15.73
C ILE A 17 15.35 5.80 -14.72
N ASP A 18 14.44 5.89 -13.75
CA ASP A 18 14.14 4.80 -12.80
C ASP A 18 12.65 4.75 -12.47
N LEU A 19 11.81 4.39 -13.46
CA LEU A 19 10.38 4.13 -13.28
C LEU A 19 10.18 2.77 -12.60
N LYS A 20 10.72 2.61 -11.38
CA LYS A 20 10.47 1.42 -10.55
C LYS A 20 8.99 1.35 -10.21
N PRO A 21 8.31 0.23 -10.47
CA PRO A 21 6.92 0.07 -10.09
C PRO A 21 6.81 0.23 -8.57
N ASN A 22 6.12 1.28 -8.14
CA ASN A 22 5.90 1.58 -6.73
C ASN A 22 4.72 0.75 -6.17
N THR A 23 4.85 -0.57 -6.22
CA THR A 23 3.84 -1.51 -5.72
C THR A 23 4.42 -2.44 -4.64
N ALA A 24 3.57 -3.31 -4.07
CA ALA A 24 3.98 -4.33 -3.12
C ALA A 24 4.87 -5.39 -3.81
N PRO A 25 5.99 -5.80 -3.18
CA PRO A 25 6.83 -6.87 -3.72
C PRO A 25 6.16 -8.25 -3.54
N TYR A 26 6.68 -9.26 -4.23
CA TYR A 26 6.30 -10.65 -3.97
C TYR A 26 6.80 -11.10 -2.59
N ASP A 27 5.91 -11.63 -1.76
CA ASP A 27 6.24 -12.19 -0.45
C ASP A 27 6.15 -13.73 -0.49
N PRO A 28 7.28 -14.45 -0.33
CA PRO A 28 7.30 -15.91 -0.35
C PRO A 28 6.43 -16.59 0.73
N ARG A 29 6.01 -15.85 1.77
CA ARG A 29 5.08 -16.35 2.80
C ARG A 29 3.66 -16.56 2.26
N PHE A 30 3.31 -15.88 1.16
CA PHE A 30 1.98 -15.92 0.54
C PHE A 30 2.06 -16.31 -0.95
N PRO A 31 2.52 -17.54 -1.28
CA PRO A 31 2.77 -17.96 -2.67
C PRO A 31 1.50 -18.26 -3.48
N ASN A 32 0.37 -18.46 -2.79
CA ASN A 32 -0.90 -18.85 -3.40
C ASN A 32 -1.63 -17.65 -4.02
N GLN A 33 -2.55 -17.92 -4.95
CA GLN A 33 -3.33 -16.87 -5.62
C GLN A 33 -4.17 -16.02 -4.66
N ASN A 34 -4.64 -16.59 -3.54
CA ASN A 34 -5.40 -15.85 -2.54
C ASN A 34 -4.49 -14.95 -1.69
N GLN A 35 -4.51 -13.65 -1.99
CA GLN A 35 -3.69 -12.63 -1.34
C GLN A 35 -4.36 -11.94 -0.14
N THR A 36 -5.54 -12.42 0.29
CA THR A 36 -6.28 -11.84 1.44
C THR A 36 -5.44 -11.82 2.71
N ARG A 37 -4.67 -12.90 2.96
CA ARG A 37 -3.79 -13.00 4.13
C ARG A 37 -2.59 -12.05 4.05
N TYR A 38 -2.07 -11.79 2.84
CA TYR A 38 -0.96 -10.86 2.66
C TYR A 38 -1.40 -9.42 2.98
N CYS A 39 -2.55 -9.02 2.45
CA CYS A 39 -3.18 -7.73 2.77
C CYS A 39 -3.43 -7.59 4.29
N TYR A 40 -4.15 -8.53 4.90
CA TYR A 40 -4.51 -8.46 6.32
C TYR A 40 -3.28 -8.43 7.24
N THR A 41 -2.29 -9.30 6.98
CA THR A 41 -1.06 -9.35 7.80
C THR A 41 -0.28 -8.05 7.69
N SER A 42 -0.16 -7.47 6.49
CA SER A 42 0.53 -6.19 6.29
C SER A 42 -0.16 -5.02 6.99
N PHE A 43 -1.49 -5.01 7.04
CA PHE A 43 -2.25 -4.01 7.80
C PHE A 43 -1.99 -4.14 9.31
N VAL A 44 -2.09 -5.36 9.86
CA VAL A 44 -1.82 -5.63 11.27
C VAL A 44 -0.38 -5.30 11.66
N ASP A 45 0.59 -5.66 10.82
CA ASP A 45 2.01 -5.36 11.05
C ASP A 45 2.27 -3.86 11.07
N PHE A 46 1.60 -3.08 10.21
CA PHE A 46 1.67 -1.62 10.28
C PHE A 46 1.15 -1.09 11.62
N GLN A 47 0.00 -1.56 12.10
CA GLN A 47 -0.56 -1.08 13.38
C GLN A 47 0.32 -1.44 14.58
N ARG A 48 0.90 -2.65 14.59
CA ARG A 48 1.88 -3.07 15.61
C ARG A 48 3.15 -2.23 15.56
N CYS A 49 3.64 -1.96 14.36
CA CYS A 49 4.82 -1.13 14.13
C CYS A 49 4.58 0.30 14.60
N LYS A 50 3.44 0.89 14.24
CA LYS A 50 2.98 2.21 14.69
C LYS A 50 2.92 2.30 16.21
N LYS A 51 2.38 1.28 16.89
CA LYS A 51 2.27 1.22 18.35
C LYS A 51 3.65 1.14 19.05
N ARG A 52 4.62 0.45 18.44
CA ARG A 52 5.95 0.22 19.05
C ARG A 52 7.00 1.28 18.74
N HIS A 53 7.04 1.76 17.49
CA HIS A 53 8.11 2.61 16.97
C HIS A 53 7.62 3.98 16.48
N GLY A 54 6.30 4.19 16.38
CA GLY A 54 5.72 5.38 15.75
C GLY A 54 5.54 5.23 14.24
N GLU A 55 4.79 6.14 13.62
CA GLU A 55 4.44 6.05 12.19
C GLU A 55 5.61 6.35 11.25
N ASP A 56 6.57 7.16 11.69
CA ASP A 56 7.66 7.67 10.84
C ASP A 56 8.83 6.72 10.68
N TYR A 57 8.82 5.59 11.41
CA TYR A 57 9.85 4.57 11.29
C TYR A 57 9.83 3.92 9.90
N ASP A 58 10.99 3.80 9.27
CA ASP A 58 11.08 3.40 7.86
C ASP A 58 10.51 1.99 7.59
N ALA A 59 10.63 1.07 8.57
CA ALA A 59 9.99 -0.25 8.43
C ALA A 59 8.46 -0.16 8.50
N CYS A 60 7.88 0.79 9.26
CA CYS A 60 6.44 0.99 9.29
C CYS A 60 5.93 1.56 7.95
N LYS A 61 6.70 2.45 7.32
CA LYS A 61 6.39 2.99 5.98
C LYS A 61 6.33 1.88 4.93
N TYR A 62 7.17 0.86 5.04
CA TYR A 62 7.10 -0.33 4.17
C TYR A 62 5.74 -1.03 4.29
N PHE A 63 5.30 -1.37 5.50
CA PHE A 63 3.99 -2.01 5.70
C PHE A 63 2.83 -1.12 5.24
N LYS A 64 2.94 0.21 5.45
CA LYS A 64 1.99 1.20 4.94
C LYS A 64 1.85 1.16 3.43
N LYS A 65 2.97 1.11 2.71
CA LYS A 65 3.00 0.97 1.25
C LYS A 65 2.39 -0.36 0.80
N VAL A 66 2.70 -1.46 1.49
CA VAL A 66 2.22 -2.79 1.09
C VAL A 66 0.71 -2.94 1.25
N TYR A 67 0.14 -2.63 2.42
CA TYR A 67 -1.31 -2.82 2.61
C TYR A 67 -2.11 -1.84 1.76
N SER A 68 -1.62 -0.61 1.53
CA SER A 68 -2.33 0.36 0.68
C SER A 68 -2.35 -0.02 -0.80
N ALA A 69 -1.32 -0.74 -1.27
CA ALA A 69 -1.29 -1.26 -2.64
C ALA A 69 -2.13 -2.54 -2.82
N MET A 70 -2.23 -3.37 -1.77
CA MET A 70 -2.82 -4.72 -1.85
C MET A 70 -4.29 -4.78 -1.41
N CYS A 71 -4.68 -3.98 -0.41
CA CYS A 71 -5.98 -4.09 0.21
C CYS A 71 -7.04 -3.23 -0.49
N PRO A 72 -8.30 -3.72 -0.60
CA PRO A 72 -9.41 -2.86 -0.98
C PRO A 72 -9.59 -1.71 0.03
N ASN A 73 -9.81 -0.49 -0.46
CA ASN A 73 -10.00 0.68 0.41
C ASN A 73 -11.15 0.50 1.41
N SER A 74 -12.23 -0.17 1.02
CA SER A 74 -13.36 -0.46 1.90
C SER A 74 -12.97 -1.32 3.12
N TRP A 75 -12.04 -2.25 2.96
CA TRP A 75 -11.55 -3.06 4.07
C TRP A 75 -10.72 -2.24 5.04
N ILE A 76 -9.83 -1.38 4.51
CA ILE A 76 -9.00 -0.50 5.33
C ILE A 76 -9.88 0.44 6.15
N THR A 77 -10.87 1.09 5.53
CA THR A 77 -11.81 1.96 6.25
C THR A 77 -12.53 1.21 7.35
N ASN A 78 -13.13 0.06 7.05
CA ASN A 78 -13.85 -0.74 8.04
C ASN A 78 -12.95 -1.19 9.19
N TRP A 79 -11.71 -1.60 8.92
CA TRP A 79 -10.77 -1.99 9.97
C TRP A 79 -10.30 -0.81 10.82
N ASN A 80 -10.09 0.37 10.21
CA ASN A 80 -9.78 1.58 10.97
C ASN A 80 -10.94 1.95 11.90
N ASP A 81 -12.18 1.93 11.41
CA ASP A 81 -13.37 2.18 12.22
C ASP A 81 -13.47 1.16 13.37
N GLN A 82 -13.15 -0.11 13.12
CA GLN A 82 -13.13 -1.14 14.16
C GLN A 82 -12.06 -0.89 15.24
N ILE A 83 -10.89 -0.38 14.83
CA ILE A 83 -9.82 -0.01 15.75
C ILE A 83 -10.23 1.18 16.61
N GLU A 84 -10.81 2.23 16.00
CA GLU A 84 -11.31 3.41 16.71
C GLU A 84 -12.43 3.06 17.70
N ASN A 85 -13.31 2.13 17.34
CA ASN A 85 -14.37 1.62 18.21
C ASN A 85 -13.90 0.57 19.23
N GLY A 86 -12.63 0.13 19.17
CA GLY A 86 -12.08 -0.88 20.08
C GLY A 86 -12.66 -2.29 19.91
N ASN A 87 -13.26 -2.60 18.75
CA ASN A 87 -13.87 -3.90 18.45
C ASN A 87 -13.13 -4.71 17.37
N PHE A 88 -11.91 -4.29 17.03
CA PHE A 88 -11.07 -5.01 16.06
C PHE A 88 -10.68 -6.41 16.58
N PRO A 89 -10.90 -7.48 15.80
CA PRO A 89 -10.69 -8.86 16.27
C PRO A 89 -9.21 -9.30 16.29
N GLY A 90 -8.32 -8.56 15.65
CA GLY A 90 -6.90 -8.89 15.59
C GLY A 90 -6.10 -8.38 16.79
N ASN A 91 -5.01 -9.07 17.13
CA ASN A 91 -4.10 -8.64 18.20
C ASN A 91 -3.15 -7.54 17.70
N LEU A 92 -3.33 -6.32 18.23
CA LEU A 92 -2.63 -5.08 17.89
C LEU A 92 -1.66 -4.59 18.98
#